data_AF-A0A945H2H2-F1
#
_entry.id   AF-A0A945H2H2-F1
#
_cell.length_a   1.000
_cell.length_b   1.000
_cell.length_c   1.000
_cell.angle_alpha   90.00
_cell.angle_beta   90.00
_cell.angle_gamma   90.00
#
_symmetry.space_group_name_H-M   'P 1'
#
loop_
_entity.id
_entity.type
_entity.pdbx_description
1 polymer ?
#
loop_
_entity_poly.entity_id
_entity_poly.type
_entity_poly.pdbx_seq_one_letter_code
_entity_poly.pdbx_strand_id
1 'polypeptide(L)'
;MKKSFTLLEIIFVISVLAILSSVAIPKFIDSLNSANILKVRSDISMIRSNIIQYKEDKLLKASIATYPTSIDNILDLLNIASQWSKNNNLYTIKLTSTSNVEFKYDSNTGIFDCTHKKQDICKEITQ
;
A
#
# COMPACT_ATOMS: atom_id res chain seq x y z
N MET A 1 20.00 53.02 -7.78
CA MET A 1 20.17 52.52 -6.40
C MET A 1 19.30 51.29 -6.21
N LYS A 2 19.89 50.10 -6.09
CA LYS A 2 19.14 48.86 -5.87
C LYS A 2 18.66 48.84 -4.41
N LYS A 3 17.34 48.73 -4.21
CA LYS A 3 16.77 48.44 -2.89
C LYS A 3 17.05 46.98 -2.58
N SER A 4 17.92 46.74 -1.61
CA SER A 4 18.11 45.41 -1.02
C SER A 4 17.04 45.20 0.06
N PHE A 5 16.53 43.98 0.16
CA PHE A 5 15.66 43.57 1.27
C PHE A 5 16.36 43.81 2.61
N THR A 6 15.60 44.26 3.60
CA THR A 6 16.14 44.51 4.93
C THR A 6 16.30 43.22 5.70
N LEU A 7 17.30 43.14 6.58
CA LEU A 7 17.51 41.97 7.44
C LEU A 7 16.26 41.62 8.26
N LEU A 8 15.59 42.66 8.77
CA LEU A 8 14.40 42.53 9.61
C LEU A 8 13.23 41.89 8.84
N GLU A 9 13.10 42.20 7.56
CA GLU A 9 12.06 41.65 6.69
C GLU A 9 12.25 40.15 6.45
N ILE A 10 13.50 39.69 6.25
CA ILE A 10 13.79 38.25 6.15
C ILE A 10 13.53 37.53 7.47
N ILE A 11 13.93 38.11 8.61
CA ILE A 11 13.70 37.52 9.94
C ILE A 11 12.20 37.39 10.23
N PHE A 12 11.41 38.39 9.86
CA PHE A 12 9.96 38.34 10.02
C PHE A 12 9.32 37.28 9.14
N VAL A 13 9.75 37.13 7.89
CA VAL A 13 9.22 36.11 6.98
C VAL A 13 9.54 34.69 7.47
N ILE A 14 10.78 34.41 7.86
CA ILE A 14 11.15 33.06 8.33
C ILE A 14 10.47 32.70 9.65
N SER A 15 10.20 33.67 10.53
CA SER A 15 9.52 33.41 11.81
C SER A 15 8.05 33.03 11.59
N VAL A 16 7.35 33.72 10.69
CA VAL A 16 5.98 33.37 10.32
C VAL A 16 5.92 32.01 9.63
N LEU A 17 6.84 31.73 8.70
CA LEU A 17 6.92 30.43 8.02
C LEU A 17 7.23 29.28 9.00
N ALA A 18 8.04 29.51 10.03
CA ALA A 18 8.34 28.52 11.05
C ALA A 18 7.08 28.14 11.86
N ILE A 19 6.29 29.14 12.28
CA ILE A 19 5.04 28.92 13.03
C ILE A 19 4.02 28.15 12.19
N LEU A 20 3.82 28.56 10.93
CA LEU A 20 2.88 27.87 10.03
C LEU A 20 3.34 26.44 9.73
N SER A 21 4.64 26.23 9.50
CA SER A 21 5.20 24.92 9.20
C SER A 21 5.08 23.94 10.37
N SER A 22 5.23 24.43 11.60
CA SER A 22 5.13 23.60 12.81
C SER A 22 3.77 22.89 12.92
N VAL A 23 2.68 23.51 12.45
CA VAL A 23 1.34 22.93 12.49
C VAL A 23 0.99 22.18 11.20
N ALA A 24 1.49 22.63 10.05
CA ALA A 24 1.15 22.06 8.75
C ALA A 24 1.85 20.72 8.45
N ILE A 25 3.13 20.59 8.81
CA ILE A 25 3.94 19.40 8.52
C ILE A 25 3.37 18.09 9.09
N PRO A 26 3.00 17.99 10.39
CA PRO A 26 2.50 16.72 10.95
C PRO A 26 1.23 16.25 10.24
N LYS A 27 0.28 17.17 9.97
CA LYS A 27 -0.96 16.85 9.25
C LYS A 27 -0.70 16.36 7.82
N PHE A 28 0.33 16.90 7.16
CA PHE A 28 0.71 16.47 5.82
C PHE A 28 1.28 15.05 5.83
N ILE A 29 2.14 14.72 6.81
CA ILE A 29 2.69 13.36 6.97
C ILE A 29 1.59 12.33 7.23
N ASP A 30 0.62 12.66 8.10
CA ASP A 30 -0.52 11.78 8.37
C ASP A 30 -1.35 11.51 7.11
N SER A 31 -1.61 12.54 6.30
CA SER A 31 -2.32 12.39 5.02
C SER A 31 -1.58 11.47 4.04
N LEU A 32 -0.23 11.51 4.00
CA LEU A 32 0.57 10.62 3.18
C LEU A 32 0.49 9.17 3.67
N ASN A 33 0.55 8.96 4.98
CA ASN A 33 0.43 7.64 5.59
C ASN A 33 -0.95 7.02 5.30
N SER A 34 -2.03 7.78 5.47
CA SER A 34 -3.38 7.31 5.12
C SER A 34 -3.53 6.98 3.64
N ALA A 35 -2.96 7.80 2.74
CA ALA A 35 -3.00 7.53 1.30
C ALA A 35 -2.25 6.25 0.93
N ASN A 36 -1.10 5.99 1.56
CA ASN A 36 -0.34 4.74 1.36
C ASN A 36 -1.14 3.51 1.82
N ILE A 37 -1.79 3.59 2.98
CA ILE A 37 -2.65 2.51 3.50
C ILE A 37 -3.82 2.24 2.53
N LEU A 38 -4.49 3.30 2.04
CA LEU A 38 -5.59 3.17 1.07
C LEU A 38 -5.14 2.57 -0.26
N LYS A 39 -3.95 2.92 -0.74
CA LYS A 39 -3.36 2.33 -1.94
C LYS A 39 -3.17 0.82 -1.77
N VAL A 40 -2.53 0.40 -0.68
CA VAL A 40 -2.30 -1.02 -0.40
C VAL A 40 -3.62 -1.78 -0.27
N ARG A 41 -4.63 -1.18 0.38
CA ARG A 41 -5.98 -1.75 0.46
C ARG A 41 -6.62 -1.94 -0.91
N SER A 42 -6.49 -0.94 -1.80
CA SER A 42 -6.98 -1.03 -3.18
C SER A 42 -6.28 -2.17 -3.93
N ASP A 43 -4.95 -2.26 -3.82
CA ASP A 43 -4.15 -3.29 -4.48
C ASP A 43 -4.56 -4.70 -4.01
N ILE A 44 -4.79 -4.89 -2.70
CA ILE A 44 -5.27 -6.16 -2.15
C ILE A 44 -6.66 -6.52 -2.68
N SER A 45 -7.57 -5.56 -2.77
CA SER A 45 -8.91 -5.77 -3.34
C SER A 45 -8.82 -6.17 -4.81
N MET A 46 -7.94 -5.53 -5.58
CA MET A 46 -7.68 -5.88 -6.98
C MET A 46 -7.09 -7.29 -7.10
N ILE A 47 -6.11 -7.66 -6.26
CA ILE A 47 -5.54 -9.02 -6.24
C ILE A 47 -6.63 -10.05 -5.98
N ARG A 48 -7.45 -9.86 -4.93
CA ARG A 48 -8.57 -10.77 -4.59
C ARG A 48 -9.58 -10.90 -5.74
N SER A 49 -9.92 -9.79 -6.39
CA SER A 49 -10.82 -9.78 -7.54
C SER A 49 -10.25 -10.54 -8.73
N ASN A 50 -8.94 -10.40 -9.01
CA ASN A 50 -8.26 -11.12 -10.08
C ASN A 50 -8.12 -12.63 -9.79
N ILE A 51 -7.94 -13.03 -8.53
CA ILE A 51 -7.93 -14.45 -8.15
C ILE A 51 -9.30 -15.09 -8.45
N ILE A 52 -10.39 -14.39 -8.10
CA ILE A 52 -11.75 -14.84 -8.41
C ILE A 52 -11.96 -14.89 -9.92
N GLN A 53 -11.58 -13.83 -10.63
CA GLN A 53 -11.69 -13.78 -12.09
C GLN A 53 -10.94 -14.93 -12.77
N TYR A 54 -9.74 -15.27 -12.30
CA TYR A 54 -8.99 -16.41 -12.82
C TYR A 54 -9.75 -17.73 -12.67
N LYS A 55 -10.36 -17.94 -11.50
CA LYS A 55 -11.18 -19.12 -11.24
C LYS A 55 -12.37 -19.19 -12.18
N GLU A 56 -13.08 -18.08 -12.38
CA GLU A 56 -14.25 -18.04 -13.29
C GLU A 56 -13.82 -18.31 -14.74
N ASP A 57 -12.71 -17.74 -15.18
CA ASP A 57 -12.15 -17.99 -16.51
C ASP A 57 -11.81 -19.46 -16.75
N LYS A 58 -11.26 -20.14 -15.74
CA LYS A 58 -10.96 -21.59 -15.80
C LYS A 58 -12.22 -22.44 -15.74
N LEU A 59 -13.22 -22.03 -14.97
CA LEU A 59 -14.52 -22.68 -14.93
C LEU A 59 -15.19 -22.64 -16.32
N LEU A 60 -15.16 -21.49 -17.00
CA LEU A 60 -15.74 -21.35 -18.34
C LEU A 60 -14.97 -22.14 -19.42
N LYS A 61 -13.64 -22.14 -19.37
CA LYS A 61 -12.80 -22.75 -20.42
C LYS A 61 -12.59 -24.25 -20.25
N ALA A 62 -12.54 -24.74 -19.01
CA ALA A 62 -12.18 -26.11 -18.71
C ALA A 62 -13.21 -26.86 -17.85
N SER A 63 -14.32 -26.22 -17.45
CA SER A 63 -15.31 -26.77 -16.50
C SER A 63 -14.70 -27.23 -15.17
N ILE A 64 -13.54 -26.68 -14.80
CA ILE A 64 -12.86 -26.98 -13.53
C ILE A 64 -12.59 -25.66 -12.82
N ALA A 65 -13.06 -25.54 -11.58
CA ALA A 65 -12.84 -24.38 -10.73
C ALA A 65 -11.52 -24.54 -9.97
N THR A 66 -10.42 -24.02 -10.53
CA THR A 66 -9.10 -24.06 -9.90
C THR A 66 -8.55 -22.65 -9.68
N TYR A 67 -7.97 -22.42 -8.50
CA TYR A 67 -7.27 -21.20 -8.16
C TYR A 67 -5.84 -21.19 -8.73
N PRO A 68 -5.23 -20.01 -8.96
CA PRO A 68 -3.86 -19.95 -9.43
C PRO A 68 -2.90 -20.53 -8.38
N THR A 69 -1.86 -21.25 -8.82
CA THR A 69 -0.85 -21.85 -7.93
C THR A 69 0.06 -20.80 -7.29
N SER A 70 0.27 -19.67 -7.97
CA SER A 70 0.88 -18.46 -7.43
C SER A 70 0.18 -17.21 -7.95
N ILE A 71 0.26 -16.13 -7.17
CA ILE A 71 -0.32 -14.83 -7.57
C ILE A 71 0.67 -13.95 -8.34
N ASP A 72 1.87 -14.46 -8.66
CA ASP A 72 2.95 -13.66 -9.26
C ASP A 72 2.53 -13.06 -10.61
N ASN A 73 1.82 -13.84 -11.42
CA ASN A 73 1.27 -13.37 -12.69
C ASN A 73 0.23 -12.26 -12.49
N ILE A 74 -0.56 -12.33 -11.42
CA ILE A 74 -1.56 -11.29 -11.09
C ILE A 74 -0.84 -10.01 -10.66
N LEU A 75 0.23 -10.13 -9.87
CA LEU A 75 1.05 -8.99 -9.46
C LEU A 75 1.73 -8.28 -10.65
N ASP A 76 2.17 -9.05 -11.63
CA ASP A 76 2.77 -8.53 -12.87
C ASP A 76 1.72 -7.83 -13.76
N LEU A 77 0.55 -8.45 -13.94
CA LEU A 77 -0.59 -7.88 -14.67
C LEU A 77 -1.07 -6.54 -14.08
N LEU A 78 -1.03 -6.41 -12.76
CA LEU A 78 -1.39 -5.19 -12.04
C LEU A 78 -0.24 -4.18 -11.96
N ASN A 79 0.96 -4.51 -12.47
CA ASN A 79 2.17 -3.70 -12.39
C ASN A 79 2.53 -3.28 -10.95
N ILE A 80 2.25 -4.16 -9.98
CA ILE A 80 2.55 -3.96 -8.56
C ILE A 80 3.61 -4.92 -8.04
N ALA A 81 4.14 -5.83 -8.89
CA ALA A 81 5.15 -6.82 -8.49
C ALA A 81 6.36 -6.22 -7.77
N SER A 82 6.79 -5.00 -8.12
CA SER A 82 7.90 -4.29 -7.48
C SER A 82 7.62 -3.86 -6.03
N GLN A 83 6.35 -3.75 -5.64
CA GLN A 83 5.92 -3.32 -4.31
C GLN A 83 5.86 -4.49 -3.31
N TRP A 84 5.85 -5.72 -3.82
CA TRP A 84 5.70 -6.94 -3.03
C TRP A 84 6.99 -7.75 -3.06
N SER A 85 7.46 -8.20 -1.90
CA SER A 85 8.58 -9.12 -1.79
C SER A 85 8.07 -10.52 -1.42
N LYS A 86 8.42 -11.51 -2.23
CA LYS A 86 7.97 -12.90 -2.08
C LYS A 86 8.99 -13.75 -1.31
N ASN A 87 8.50 -14.51 -0.34
CA ASN A 87 9.19 -15.62 0.29
C ASN A 87 8.26 -16.85 0.28
N ASN A 88 8.42 -17.72 -0.70
CA ASN A 88 7.56 -18.88 -0.98
C ASN A 88 6.07 -18.50 -1.14
N ASN A 89 5.25 -18.73 -0.11
CA ASN A 89 3.81 -18.43 -0.10
C ASN A 89 3.47 -17.17 0.72
N LEU A 90 4.50 -16.49 1.23
CA LEU A 90 4.38 -15.23 1.95
C LEU A 90 4.75 -14.07 1.02
N TYR A 91 3.85 -13.11 0.96
CA TYR A 91 3.97 -11.88 0.19
C TYR A 91 4.04 -10.72 1.18
N THR A 92 5.16 -10.01 1.17
CA THR A 92 5.42 -8.93 2.12
C THR A 92 5.35 -7.59 1.42
N ILE A 93 4.61 -6.65 2.01
CA ILE A 93 4.52 -5.27 1.53
C ILE A 93 4.95 -4.31 2.64
N LYS A 94 5.70 -3.29 2.24
CA LYS A 94 6.13 -2.22 3.14
C LYS A 94 5.04 -1.15 3.14
N LEU A 95 4.39 -0.91 4.28
CA LEU A 95 3.38 0.15 4.40
C LEU A 95 3.98 1.48 4.86
N THR A 96 4.94 1.41 5.78
CA THR A 96 5.73 2.56 6.22
C THR A 96 7.19 2.15 6.40
N SER A 97 8.08 3.12 6.62
CA SER A 97 9.52 2.87 6.86
C SER A 97 9.82 1.90 8.01
N THR A 98 8.84 1.64 8.89
CA THR A 98 8.98 0.81 10.09
C THR A 98 7.99 -0.36 10.15
N SER A 99 7.00 -0.44 9.25
CA SER A 99 5.96 -1.48 9.28
C SER A 99 5.88 -2.27 7.97
N ASN A 100 6.09 -3.58 8.11
CA ASN A 100 5.92 -4.57 7.04
C ASN A 100 4.72 -5.45 7.40
N VAL A 101 3.84 -5.67 6.42
CA VAL A 101 2.73 -6.61 6.56
C VAL A 101 2.97 -7.80 5.67
N GLU A 102 2.73 -8.99 6.23
CA GLU A 102 2.91 -10.26 5.55
C GLU A 102 1.54 -10.84 5.22
N PHE A 103 1.30 -11.10 3.94
CA PHE A 103 0.13 -11.78 3.42
C PHE A 103 0.49 -13.20 3.05
N LYS A 104 -0.37 -14.15 3.41
CA LYS A 104 -0.23 -15.53 2.97
C LYS A 104 -1.24 -15.80 1.86
N TYR A 105 -0.76 -16.43 0.79
CA TYR A 105 -1.62 -16.95 -0.26
C TYR A 105 -1.78 -18.47 -0.11
N ASP A 106 -3.03 -18.92 -0.09
CA ASP A 106 -3.40 -20.33 -0.10
C ASP A 106 -4.04 -20.70 -1.44
N SER A 107 -3.35 -21.54 -2.23
CA SER A 107 -3.78 -21.95 -3.57
C SER A 107 -4.93 -22.97 -3.58
N ASN A 108 -5.27 -23.56 -2.43
CA ASN A 108 -6.39 -24.51 -2.34
C ASN A 108 -7.71 -23.76 -2.08
N THR A 109 -7.63 -22.68 -1.28
CA THR A 109 -8.80 -21.88 -0.90
C THR A 109 -8.95 -20.59 -1.70
N GLY A 110 -7.88 -20.14 -2.38
CA GLY A 110 -7.83 -18.86 -3.08
C GLY A 110 -7.78 -17.66 -2.15
N ILE A 111 -7.52 -17.89 -0.85
CA ILE A 111 -7.52 -16.82 0.16
C ILE A 111 -6.15 -16.12 0.15
N PHE A 112 -6.21 -14.79 0.05
CA PHE A 112 -5.07 -13.90 0.20
C PHE A 112 -5.32 -12.98 1.40
N ASP A 113 -4.70 -13.29 2.54
CA ASP A 113 -4.96 -12.59 3.80
C ASP A 113 -3.74 -12.49 4.72
N CYS A 114 -3.73 -11.50 5.62
CA CYS A 114 -2.63 -11.18 6.53
C CYS A 114 -2.81 -11.77 7.95
N THR A 115 -3.74 -12.72 8.13
CA THR A 115 -4.18 -13.28 9.42
C THR A 115 -3.10 -14.03 10.22
N HIS A 116 -1.95 -14.33 9.62
CA HIS A 116 -0.90 -15.16 10.23
C HIS A 116 -0.08 -14.46 11.31
N LYS A 117 -0.13 -13.12 11.40
CA LYS A 117 0.45 -12.34 12.51
C LYS A 117 -0.61 -11.37 13.00
N LYS A 118 -0.88 -11.35 14.31
CA LYS A 118 -1.67 -10.29 14.97
C LYS A 118 -0.92 -8.96 14.85
N GLN A 119 -0.98 -8.35 13.68
CA GLN A 119 -0.51 -6.99 13.43
C GLN A 119 -1.75 -6.11 13.40
N ASP A 120 -1.84 -5.11 14.28
CA ASP A 120 -3.01 -4.23 14.34
C ASP A 120 -3.29 -3.53 12.99
N ILE A 121 -2.23 -3.30 12.22
CA ILE A 121 -2.24 -2.74 10.86
C ILE A 121 -2.99 -3.65 9.86
N CYS A 122 -2.95 -4.98 10.03
CA CYS A 122 -3.68 -5.90 9.16
C CYS A 122 -5.20 -5.68 9.26
N LYS A 123 -5.73 -5.27 10.42
CA LYS A 123 -7.16 -4.97 10.55
C LYS A 123 -7.56 -3.69 9.79
N GLU A 124 -6.72 -2.66 9.82
CA GLU A 124 -7.00 -1.39 9.13
C GLU A 124 -6.98 -1.50 7.60
N ILE A 125 -6.18 -2.41 7.06
CA ILE A 125 -6.08 -2.62 5.60
C ILE A 125 -7.20 -3.55 5.10
N THR A 126 -7.68 -4.45 5.95
CA THR A 126 -8.61 -5.53 5.54
C THR A 126 -10.08 -5.18 5.79
N GLN A 127 -10.37 -4.23 6.69
CA GLN A 127 -11.71 -3.78 7.07
C GLN A 127 -12.14 -2.53 6.30
#